data_AF-K2PHN6-F1
#
_entry.id   AF-K2PHN6-F1
#
_cell.length_a   1.000
_cell.length_b   1.000
_cell.length_c   1.000
_cell.angle_alpha   90.00
_cell.angle_beta   90.00
_cell.angle_gamma   90.00
#
_symmetry.space_group_name_H-M   'P 1'
#
loop_
_entity.id
_entity.type
_entity.pdbx_description
1 polymer ?
#
loop_
_entity_poly.entity_id
_entity_poly.type
_entity_poly.pdbx_seq_one_letter_code
_entity_poly.pdbx_strand_id
1 'polypeptide(L)'
;MVEAVSSSLVALRALFEGAPATLALLARAARRSEASLRKLSDKQGWAPPRQMGGADMDRRLMQLSDRLIGELEKAGSEGERSGVYDKARIDALSAMLRMVEKIGETARGPERAGEEQTKSDEEMAAALERIDARILGLAHELARELAKDLVEGMGRSEPAASPGAVDR
;
A
#
# COMPACT_ATOMS: atom_id res chain seq x y z
N MET A 1 1.64 13.37 -24.48
CA MET A 1 0.99 12.21 -25.15
C MET A 1 1.91 10.99 -25.27
N VAL A 2 3.20 11.15 -25.62
CA VAL A 2 4.15 10.04 -25.83
C VAL A 2 4.42 9.23 -24.54
N GLU A 3 4.53 9.89 -23.37
CA GLU A 3 4.77 9.22 -22.09
C GLU A 3 3.62 8.31 -21.64
N ALA A 4 2.38 8.71 -21.89
CA ALA A 4 1.19 7.93 -21.52
C ALA A 4 1.04 6.65 -22.36
N VAL A 5 1.47 6.69 -23.63
CA VAL A 5 1.49 5.50 -24.52
C VAL A 5 2.59 4.53 -24.08
N SER A 6 3.77 5.05 -23.71
CA SER A 6 4.85 4.24 -23.14
C SER A 6 4.41 3.53 -21.85
N SER A 7 3.77 4.26 -20.94
CA SER A 7 3.30 3.73 -19.64
C SER A 7 2.23 2.63 -19.78
N SER A 8 1.32 2.76 -20.74
CA SER A 8 0.28 1.75 -21.05
C SER A 8 0.90 0.47 -21.67
N LEU A 9 1.86 0.61 -22.58
CA LEU A 9 2.56 -0.54 -23.17
C LEU A 9 3.41 -1.30 -22.15
N VAL A 10 4.07 -0.59 -21.22
CA VAL A 10 4.78 -1.21 -20.10
C VAL A 10 3.83 -1.98 -19.19
N ALA A 11 2.65 -1.43 -18.90
CA ALA A 11 1.64 -2.10 -18.10
C ALA A 11 1.09 -3.36 -18.78
N LEU A 12 0.82 -3.30 -20.08
CA LEU A 12 0.37 -4.46 -20.87
C LEU A 12 1.45 -5.55 -20.92
N ARG A 13 2.72 -5.17 -21.09
CA ARG A 13 3.84 -6.10 -21.05
C ARG A 13 3.95 -6.80 -19.69
N ALA A 14 3.86 -6.04 -18.60
CA ALA A 14 3.91 -6.61 -17.25
C ALA A 14 2.77 -7.63 -17.02
N LEU A 15 1.54 -7.31 -17.46
CA LEU A 15 0.41 -8.24 -17.40
C LEU A 15 0.66 -9.50 -18.24
N PHE A 16 1.23 -9.35 -19.45
CA PHE A 16 1.58 -10.48 -20.33
C PHE A 16 2.67 -11.38 -19.72
N GLU A 17 3.63 -10.80 -19.01
CA GLU A 17 4.72 -11.52 -18.33
C GLU A 17 4.29 -12.15 -17.00
N GLY A 18 3.01 -12.03 -16.61
CA GLY A 18 2.44 -12.71 -15.44
C GLY A 18 2.45 -11.88 -14.16
N ALA A 19 2.68 -10.56 -14.23
CA ALA A 19 2.49 -9.69 -13.08
C ALA A 19 1.02 -9.77 -12.58
N PRO A 20 0.78 -9.68 -11.26
CA PRO A 20 -0.58 -9.72 -10.72
C PRO A 20 -1.41 -8.57 -11.30
N ALA A 21 -2.64 -8.88 -11.73
CA ALA A 21 -3.58 -7.93 -12.32
C ALA A 21 -4.17 -6.98 -11.26
N THR A 22 -3.33 -6.12 -10.69
CA THR A 22 -3.74 -5.10 -9.71
C THR A 22 -4.54 -3.99 -10.39
N LEU A 23 -5.40 -3.30 -9.63
CA LEU A 23 -6.23 -2.20 -10.16
C LEU A 23 -5.38 -1.06 -10.74
N ALA A 24 -4.24 -0.75 -10.14
CA ALA A 24 -3.30 0.25 -10.64
C ALA A 24 -2.71 -0.15 -12.01
N LEU A 25 -2.31 -1.42 -12.16
CA LEU A 25 -1.72 -1.92 -13.40
C LEU A 25 -2.77 -1.98 -14.52
N LEU A 26 -3.99 -2.43 -14.20
CA LEU A 26 -5.13 -2.41 -15.10
C LEU A 26 -5.54 -0.99 -15.50
N ALA A 27 -5.51 -0.03 -14.58
CA ALA A 27 -5.80 1.39 -14.85
C ALA A 27 -4.82 1.96 -15.86
N ARG A 28 -3.53 1.67 -15.67
CA ARG A 28 -2.45 2.13 -16.55
C ARG A 28 -2.52 1.48 -17.93
N ALA A 29 -2.79 0.17 -17.99
CA ALA A 29 -3.00 -0.55 -19.24
C ALA A 29 -4.22 -0.01 -20.01
N ALA A 30 -5.36 0.18 -19.32
CA ALA A 30 -6.62 0.65 -19.89
C ALA A 30 -6.67 2.18 -20.12
N ARG A 31 -5.63 2.93 -19.71
CA ARG A 31 -5.60 4.40 -19.68
C ARG A 31 -6.84 5.00 -19.00
N ARG A 32 -7.24 4.41 -17.88
CA ARG A 32 -8.34 4.86 -17.03
C ARG A 32 -7.80 5.27 -15.67
N SER A 33 -8.57 6.07 -14.93
CA SER A 33 -8.23 6.34 -13.54
C SER A 33 -8.50 5.10 -12.67
N GLU A 34 -7.61 4.85 -11.72
CA GLU A 34 -7.76 3.74 -10.78
C GLU A 34 -9.06 3.86 -9.96
N ALA A 35 -9.43 5.08 -9.55
CA ALA A 35 -10.68 5.35 -8.86
C ALA A 35 -11.92 4.91 -9.64
N SER A 36 -11.90 5.05 -10.98
CA SER A 36 -13.00 4.58 -11.83
C SER A 36 -13.05 3.05 -11.90
N LEU A 37 -11.90 2.39 -11.97
CA LEU A 37 -11.83 0.93 -11.95
C LEU A 37 -12.20 0.34 -10.59
N ARG A 38 -11.88 1.01 -9.49
CA ARG A 38 -12.30 0.61 -8.14
C ARG A 38 -13.82 0.63 -7.97
N LYS A 39 -14.46 1.74 -8.36
CA LYS A 39 -15.94 1.82 -8.38
C LYS A 39 -16.57 0.73 -9.27
N LEU A 40 -15.91 0.41 -10.38
CA LEU A 40 -16.38 -0.65 -11.28
C LEU A 40 -16.19 -2.05 -10.69
N SER A 41 -15.03 -2.32 -10.07
CA SER A 41 -14.73 -3.59 -9.41
C SER A 41 -15.72 -3.86 -8.28
N ASP A 42 -16.03 -2.84 -7.48
CA ASP A 42 -16.96 -2.95 -6.36
C ASP A 42 -18.38 -3.24 -6.86
N LYS A 43 -18.83 -2.52 -7.91
CA LYS A 43 -20.15 -2.71 -8.52
C LYS A 43 -20.31 -4.10 -9.15
N GLN A 44 -19.23 -4.65 -9.69
CA GLN A 44 -19.25 -5.93 -10.41
C GLN A 44 -18.72 -7.11 -9.60
N GLY A 45 -18.36 -6.89 -8.33
CA GLY A 45 -17.85 -7.93 -7.44
C GLY A 45 -16.56 -8.59 -7.96
N TRP A 46 -15.66 -7.82 -8.57
CA TRP A 46 -14.39 -8.39 -9.03
C TRP A 46 -13.56 -8.85 -7.83
N ALA A 47 -13.18 -10.12 -7.81
CA ALA A 47 -12.22 -10.60 -6.84
C ALA A 47 -10.81 -10.18 -7.29
N PRO A 48 -10.01 -9.52 -6.44
CA PRO A 48 -8.62 -9.30 -6.77
C PRO A 48 -7.96 -10.66 -7.03
N PRO A 49 -6.99 -10.76 -7.96
CA PRO A 49 -6.20 -11.97 -8.08
C PRO A 49 -5.69 -12.31 -6.69
N ARG A 50 -5.84 -13.58 -6.25
CA ARG A 50 -5.24 -14.05 -5.00
C ARG A 50 -3.75 -13.81 -5.10
N GLN A 51 -3.30 -12.67 -4.60
CA GLN A 51 -1.94 -12.55 -4.12
C GLN A 51 -1.88 -13.55 -2.99
N MET A 52 -1.09 -14.61 -3.12
CA MET A 52 -0.70 -15.36 -1.93
C MET A 52 0.04 -14.33 -1.09
N GLY A 53 -0.62 -13.75 -0.10
CA GLY A 53 0.05 -12.81 0.78
C GLY A 53 1.22 -13.52 1.45
N GLY A 54 2.22 -12.77 1.91
CA GLY A 54 3.41 -13.36 2.54
C GLY A 54 3.06 -14.38 3.64
N ALA A 55 1.96 -14.17 4.38
CA ALA A 55 1.45 -15.11 5.38
C ALA A 55 0.92 -16.44 4.80
N ASP A 56 0.27 -16.42 3.63
CA ASP A 56 -0.20 -17.63 2.94
C ASP A 56 0.98 -18.41 2.33
N MET A 57 1.98 -17.69 1.82
CA MET A 57 3.22 -18.29 1.32
C MET A 57 4.02 -18.92 2.47
N ASP A 58 4.23 -18.20 3.58
CA ASP A 58 4.89 -18.70 4.79
C ASP A 58 4.20 -19.98 5.29
N ARG A 59 2.87 -19.98 5.36
CA ARG A 59 2.09 -21.17 5.78
C ARG A 59 2.29 -22.35 4.84
N ARG A 60 2.32 -22.10 3.52
CA ARG A 60 2.51 -23.14 2.52
C ARG A 60 3.93 -23.71 2.53
N LEU A 61 4.94 -22.86 2.71
CA LEU A 61 6.33 -23.28 2.87
C LEU A 61 6.50 -24.13 4.14
N MET A 62 5.87 -23.73 5.25
CA MET A 62 5.89 -24.49 6.50
C MET A 62 5.27 -25.88 6.32
N GLN A 63 4.10 -25.98 5.66
CA GLN A 63 3.48 -27.27 5.35
C GLN A 63 4.34 -28.16 4.43
N LEU A 64 5.06 -27.55 3.48
CA LEU A 64 5.99 -28.26 2.60
C LEU A 64 7.21 -28.77 3.37
N SER A 65 7.80 -27.96 4.25
CA SER A 65 8.89 -28.36 5.12
C SER A 65 8.49 -29.51 6.03
N ASP A 66 7.35 -29.42 6.71
CA ASP A 66 6.85 -30.48 7.60
C ASP A 66 6.68 -31.81 6.85
N ARG A 67 6.15 -31.77 5.62
CA ARG A 67 6.00 -32.95 4.78
C ARG A 67 7.35 -33.55 4.37
N LEU A 68 8.30 -32.71 3.97
CA LEU A 68 9.63 -33.16 3.55
C LEU A 68 10.42 -33.76 4.73
N ILE A 69 10.31 -33.18 5.92
CA ILE A 69 10.86 -33.72 7.16
C ILE A 69 10.26 -35.11 7.42
N GLY A 70 8.94 -35.25 7.37
CA GLY A 70 8.27 -36.53 7.58
C GLY A 70 8.68 -37.61 6.57
N GLU A 71 8.92 -37.25 5.31
CA GLU A 71 9.43 -38.20 4.31
C GLU A 71 10.89 -38.58 4.55
N LEU A 72 11.71 -37.66 5.07
CA LEU A 72 13.09 -37.93 5.45
C LEU A 72 13.16 -38.86 6.67
N GLU A 73 12.33 -38.63 7.68
CA GLU A 73 12.21 -39.50 8.86
C GLU A 73 11.76 -40.92 8.49
N LYS A 74 10.81 -41.05 7.56
CA LYS A 74 10.40 -42.36 7.03
C LYS A 74 11.54 -43.05 6.29
N ALA A 75 12.23 -42.35 5.39
CA ALA A 75 13.36 -42.90 4.66
C ALA A 75 14.49 -43.34 5.60
N GLY A 76 14.76 -42.58 6.67
CA GLY A 76 15.70 -42.96 7.73
C GLY A 76 15.25 -44.21 8.49
N SER A 77 13.99 -44.24 8.94
CA SER A 77 13.41 -45.37 9.68
C SER A 77 13.33 -46.65 8.86
N GLU A 78 13.13 -46.54 7.54
CA GLU A 78 13.18 -47.65 6.58
C GLU A 78 14.61 -48.17 6.41
N GLY A 79 15.58 -47.27 6.32
CA GLY A 79 17.01 -47.60 6.26
C GLY A 79 17.52 -48.27 7.53
N GLU A 80 17.10 -47.80 8.70
CA GLU A 80 17.43 -48.42 10.00
C GLU A 80 16.88 -49.84 10.13
N ARG A 81 15.62 -50.05 9.72
CA ARG A 81 14.97 -51.37 9.78
C ARG A 81 15.52 -52.38 8.77
N SER A 82 15.90 -51.92 7.58
CA SER A 82 16.40 -52.78 6.50
C SER A 82 17.93 -52.92 6.50
N GLY A 83 18.64 -52.04 7.19
CA GLY A 83 20.10 -51.91 7.15
C GLY A 83 20.62 -51.26 5.85
N VAL A 84 19.74 -50.88 4.92
CA VAL A 84 20.11 -50.32 3.60
C VAL A 84 19.47 -48.95 3.43
N TYR A 85 20.32 -47.92 3.34
CA TYR A 85 19.86 -46.54 3.14
C TYR A 85 19.80 -46.19 1.65
N ASP A 86 18.66 -45.66 1.21
CA ASP A 86 18.52 -45.04 -0.10
C ASP A 86 19.12 -43.62 -0.07
N LYS A 87 20.44 -43.56 -0.28
CA LYS A 87 21.20 -42.31 -0.29
C LYS A 87 20.67 -41.31 -1.33
N ALA A 88 20.25 -41.78 -2.50
CA ALA A 88 19.74 -40.91 -3.56
C ALA A 88 18.44 -40.23 -3.14
N ARG A 89 17.54 -40.96 -2.48
CA ARG A 89 16.30 -40.41 -1.92
C ARG A 89 16.59 -39.42 -0.78
N ILE A 90 17.49 -39.74 0.13
CA ILE A 90 17.87 -38.86 1.26
C ILE A 90 18.51 -37.55 0.77
N ASP A 91 19.41 -37.64 -0.20
CA ASP A 91 20.06 -36.46 -0.80
C ASP A 91 19.05 -35.58 -1.54
N ALA A 92 18.09 -36.19 -2.26
CA ALA A 92 17.02 -35.48 -2.94
C ALA A 92 16.09 -34.74 -1.96
N LEU A 93 15.67 -35.40 -0.88
CA LEU A 93 14.84 -34.78 0.17
C LEU A 93 15.59 -33.64 0.88
N SER A 94 16.89 -33.82 1.15
CA SER A 94 17.75 -32.78 1.74
C SER A 94 17.91 -31.57 0.81
N ALA A 95 18.05 -31.79 -0.49
CA ALA A 95 18.12 -30.71 -1.48
C ALA A 95 16.79 -29.94 -1.57
N MET A 96 15.66 -30.65 -1.55
CA MET A 96 14.33 -30.04 -1.55
C MET A 96 14.08 -29.17 -0.31
N LEU A 97 14.50 -29.61 0.88
CA LEU A 97 14.42 -28.82 2.11
C LEU A 97 15.17 -27.49 2.01
N ARG A 98 16.43 -27.53 1.56
CA ARG A 98 17.23 -26.30 1.36
C ARG A 98 16.61 -25.35 0.34
N MET A 99 15.97 -25.88 -0.70
CA MET A 99 15.27 -25.03 -1.67
C MET A 99 14.05 -24.35 -1.05
N VAL A 100 13.28 -25.03 -0.21
CA VAL A 100 12.13 -24.45 0.49
C VAL A 100 12.57 -23.34 1.45
N GLU A 101 13.65 -23.54 2.20
CA GLU A 101 14.25 -22.51 3.07
C GLU A 101 14.66 -21.27 2.27
N LYS A 102 15.38 -21.47 1.15
CA LYS A 102 15.83 -20.39 0.27
C LYS A 102 14.67 -19.63 -0.38
N ILE A 103 13.58 -20.31 -0.74
CA ILE A 103 12.37 -19.67 -1.24
C ILE A 103 11.73 -18.82 -0.14
N GLY A 104 11.69 -19.30 1.11
CA GLY A 104 11.19 -18.51 2.25
C GLY A 104 12.02 -17.26 2.53
N GLU A 105 13.35 -17.34 2.42
CA GLU A 105 14.24 -16.18 2.58
C GLU A 105 14.03 -15.15 1.47
N THR A 106 13.95 -15.60 0.22
CA THR A 106 13.80 -14.70 -0.93
C THR A 106 12.40 -14.10 -1.07
N ALA A 107 11.35 -14.85 -0.74
CA ALA A 107 9.97 -14.36 -0.77
C ALA A 107 9.71 -13.27 0.29
N ARG A 108 10.42 -13.30 1.43
CA ARG A 108 10.30 -12.28 2.49
C ARG A 108 10.90 -10.92 2.13
N GLY A 109 11.80 -10.85 1.14
CA GLY A 109 12.60 -9.65 0.84
C GLY A 109 11.84 -8.49 0.18
N PRO A 110 11.05 -8.71 -0.89
CA PRO A 110 10.41 -7.61 -1.61
C PRO A 110 8.95 -7.31 -1.21
N GLU A 111 8.16 -8.32 -0.79
CA GLU A 111 6.73 -8.12 -0.48
C GLU A 111 6.50 -7.38 0.85
N ARG A 112 7.25 -7.70 1.91
CA ARG A 112 7.12 -6.96 3.19
C ARG A 112 7.60 -5.52 3.10
N ALA A 113 8.68 -5.28 2.36
CA ALA A 113 9.18 -3.93 2.13
C ALA A 113 8.13 -3.06 1.43
N GLY A 114 7.40 -3.61 0.43
CA GLY A 114 6.32 -2.90 -0.24
C GLY A 114 5.09 -2.66 0.65
N GLU A 115 4.64 -3.67 1.39
CA GLU A 115 3.48 -3.54 2.28
C GLU A 115 3.74 -2.61 3.48
N GLU A 116 4.92 -2.66 4.08
CA GLU A 116 5.33 -1.76 5.16
C GLU A 116 5.48 -0.32 4.66
N GLN A 117 6.04 -0.13 3.46
CA GLN A 117 6.14 1.19 2.83
C GLN A 117 4.74 1.77 2.56
N THR A 118 3.82 0.95 2.05
CA THR A 118 2.45 1.41 1.72
C THR A 118 1.67 1.79 2.98
N LYS A 119 1.77 1.00 4.06
CA LYS A 119 1.18 1.35 5.36
C LYS A 119 1.79 2.62 5.96
N SER A 120 3.11 2.76 5.87
CA SER A 120 3.83 3.97 6.30
C SER A 120 3.36 5.21 5.52
N ASP A 121 3.16 5.09 4.22
CA ASP A 121 2.70 6.20 3.37
C ASP A 121 1.24 6.59 3.67
N GLU A 122 0.37 5.62 3.96
CA GLU A 122 -1.02 5.87 4.40
C GLU A 122 -1.05 6.57 5.77
N GLU A 123 -0.24 6.12 6.73
CA GLU A 123 -0.11 6.75 8.04
C GLU A 123 0.45 8.19 7.94
N MET A 124 1.43 8.39 7.05
CA MET A 124 2.00 9.69 6.75
C MET A 124 0.95 10.63 6.14
N ALA A 125 0.18 10.17 5.15
CA ALA A 125 -0.90 10.96 4.54
C ALA A 125 -1.94 11.39 5.58
N ALA A 126 -2.36 10.47 6.46
CA ALA A 126 -3.31 10.77 7.54
C ALA A 126 -2.72 11.73 8.59
N ALA A 127 -1.41 11.72 8.82
CA ALA A 127 -0.74 12.71 9.66
C ALA A 127 -0.72 14.10 9.00
N LEU A 128 -0.44 14.17 7.70
CA LEU A 128 -0.41 15.41 6.93
C LEU A 128 -1.80 16.05 6.85
N GLU A 129 -2.87 15.29 6.66
CA GLU A 129 -4.25 15.81 6.67
C GLU A 129 -4.62 16.45 8.01
N ARG A 130 -4.19 15.85 9.13
CA ARG A 130 -4.42 16.42 10.47
C ARG A 130 -3.69 17.75 10.66
N ILE A 131 -2.47 17.86 10.12
CA ILE A 131 -1.69 19.09 10.17
C ILE A 131 -2.38 20.17 9.32
N ASP A 132 -2.80 19.84 8.10
CA ASP A 132 -3.47 20.78 7.19
C ASP A 132 -4.77 21.33 7.80
N ALA A 133 -5.61 20.45 8.36
CA ALA A 133 -6.83 20.85 9.07
C ALA A 133 -6.54 21.82 10.23
N ARG A 134 -5.43 21.61 10.96
CA ARG A 134 -5.03 22.50 12.06
C ARG A 134 -4.55 23.85 11.55
N ILE A 135 -3.77 23.88 10.46
CA ILE A 135 -3.30 25.11 9.82
C ILE A 135 -4.49 25.95 9.35
N LEU A 136 -5.45 25.32 8.67
CA LEU A 136 -6.67 26.01 8.22
C LEU A 136 -7.48 26.56 9.40
N GLY A 137 -7.59 25.81 10.50
CA GLY A 137 -8.26 26.29 11.71
C GLY A 137 -7.60 27.54 12.30
N LEU A 138 -6.27 27.51 12.49
CA LEU A 138 -5.52 28.65 13.00
C LEU A 138 -5.60 29.88 12.08
N ALA A 139 -5.58 29.66 10.76
CA ALA A 139 -5.74 30.74 9.80
C ALA A 139 -7.14 31.39 9.90
N HIS A 140 -8.20 30.59 10.10
CA HIS A 140 -9.55 31.12 10.32
C HIS A 140 -9.68 31.89 11.63
N GLU A 141 -9.06 31.40 12.71
CA GLU A 141 -9.02 32.09 14.00
C GLU A 141 -8.33 33.45 13.87
N LEU A 142 -7.14 33.48 13.28
CA LEU A 142 -6.39 34.73 13.04
C LEU A 142 -7.18 35.70 12.15
N ALA A 143 -7.83 35.20 11.09
CA ALA A 143 -8.66 36.03 10.22
C ALA A 143 -9.87 36.64 10.95
N ARG A 144 -10.48 35.90 11.89
CA ARG A 144 -11.57 36.43 12.73
C ARG A 144 -11.08 37.50 13.70
N GLU A 145 -9.93 37.30 14.32
CA GLU A 145 -9.32 38.30 15.21
C GLU A 145 -9.03 39.60 14.44
N LEU A 146 -8.36 39.49 13.29
CA LEU A 146 -8.07 40.64 12.43
C LEU A 146 -9.34 41.35 11.95
N ALA A 147 -10.40 40.60 11.60
CA ALA A 147 -11.67 41.18 11.19
C ALA A 147 -12.38 41.92 12.35
N LYS A 148 -12.29 41.38 13.58
CA LYS A 148 -12.84 42.02 14.78
C LYS A 148 -12.13 43.33 15.07
N ASP A 149 -10.81 43.34 15.02
CA ASP A 149 -9.99 44.54 15.22
C ASP A 149 -10.31 45.62 14.16
N LEU A 150 -10.56 45.20 12.91
CA LEU A 150 -10.92 46.11 11.82
C LEU A 150 -12.31 46.75 12.02
N VAL A 151 -13.29 45.99 12.49
CA VAL A 151 -14.66 46.46 12.76
C VAL A 151 -14.70 47.40 13.97
N GLU A 152 -13.95 47.07 15.03
CA GLU A 152 -13.81 47.95 16.20
C GLU A 152 -13.05 49.25 15.87
N GLY A 153 -12.14 49.21 14.89
CA GLY A 153 -11.48 50.39 14.33
C GLY A 153 -12.40 51.30 13.49
N MET A 154 -13.29 50.72 12.68
CA MET A 154 -14.25 51.47 11.85
C MET A 154 -15.44 52.06 12.64
N GLY A 155 -15.81 51.47 13.77
CA GLY A 155 -16.86 51.99 14.66
C GLY A 155 -16.52 53.29 15.40
N ARG A 156 -15.26 53.73 15.38
CA ARG A 156 -14.84 55.03 15.95
C ARG A 156 -14.85 56.19 14.95
N SER A 157 -15.08 55.93 13.67
CA SER A 157 -15.14 56.96 12.63
C SER A 157 -16.60 57.29 12.23
N GLU A 158 -17.22 58.16 13.04
CA GLU A 158 -18.30 59.13 12.74
C GLU A 158 -19.76 58.67 12.51
N PRO A 159 -20.80 59.44 12.92
CA PRO A 159 -21.01 60.83 12.43
C PRO A 159 -21.63 61.87 13.41
N ALA A 160 -21.64 63.13 12.92
CA ALA A 160 -22.45 64.32 13.30
C ALA A 160 -21.69 65.43 14.04
N ALA A 161 -21.77 66.73 13.70
CA ALA A 161 -22.53 67.46 12.69
C ALA A 161 -21.95 68.89 12.54
N SER A 162 -22.15 69.51 11.38
CA SER A 162 -22.12 70.98 11.24
C SER A 162 -23.20 71.61 12.12
N PRO A 163 -22.89 72.76 12.76
CA PRO A 163 -23.54 74.03 12.42
C PRO A 163 -22.48 75.14 12.28
N GLY A 164 -22.58 76.12 11.38
CA GLY A 164 -23.70 77.04 11.25
C GLY A 164 -23.34 78.40 11.88
N ALA A 165 -22.70 79.26 11.09
CA ALA A 165 -22.92 80.71 10.91
C ALA A 165 -23.13 81.71 12.09
N VAL A 166 -22.41 82.84 11.94
CA VAL A 166 -22.70 84.29 12.22
C VAL A 166 -22.41 84.94 13.60
N ASP A 167 -21.67 86.07 13.49
CA ASP A 167 -21.73 87.36 14.24
C ASP A 167 -21.28 87.38 15.71
N ARG A 168 -20.34 88.24 16.18
CA ARG A 168 -20.07 89.67 15.92
C ARG A 168 -18.63 90.05 16.28
#